data_AF-A0A9P9BI22-F1
#
_entry.id   AF-A0A9P9BI22-F1
#
_cell.length_a   1.000
_cell.length_b   1.000
_cell.length_c   1.000
_cell.angle_alpha   90.00
_cell.angle_beta   90.00
_cell.angle_gamma   90.00
#
_symmetry.space_group_name_H-M   'P 1'
#
loop_
_entity.id
_entity.type
_entity.pdbx_description
1 polymer ?
#
loop_
_entity_poly.entity_id
_entity_poly.type
_entity_poly.pdbx_seq_one_letter_code
_entity_poly.pdbx_strand_id
1 'polypeptide(L)'
;VIMMVHEQDLMRQELAELRDANDRLSRRRRTKRKQLQKGGSLTIDQAKDLKAQIDATQQLIAETSQNSGRTRRPETRARRCGVCGEPGHNARTCQKVVSASEEEDSE
;
A
#
# COMPACT_ATOMS: atom_id res chain seq x y z
N VAL A 1 54.41 47.91 21.07
CA VAL A 1 53.39 48.42 20.12
C VAL A 1 53.04 47.39 19.05
N ILE A 2 54.01 46.84 18.30
CA ILE A 2 53.75 45.86 17.22
C ILE A 2 52.98 44.60 17.70
N MET A 3 53.35 44.00 18.84
CA MET A 3 52.64 42.82 19.36
C MET A 3 51.18 43.11 19.77
N MET A 4 50.88 44.30 20.28
CA MET A 4 49.52 44.70 20.66
C MET A 4 48.63 44.92 19.44
N VAL A 5 49.19 45.46 18.35
CA VAL A 5 48.44 45.62 17.09
C VAL A 5 48.14 44.25 16.47
N HIS A 6 49.12 43.36 16.47
CA HIS A 6 48.93 41.99 15.98
C HIS A 6 47.87 41.22 16.78
N GLU A 7 47.90 41.34 18.11
CA GLU A 7 46.88 40.76 18.99
C GLU A 7 45.49 41.35 18.71
N GLN A 8 45.39 42.66 18.53
CA GLN A 8 44.12 43.31 18.16
C GLN A 8 43.57 42.83 16.82
N ASP A 9 44.44 42.58 15.84
CA ASP A 9 44.03 42.08 14.53
C ASP A 9 43.56 40.62 14.61
N LEU A 10 44.26 39.77 15.36
CA LEU A 10 43.84 38.38 15.61
C LEU A 10 42.47 38.33 16.30
N MET A 11 42.28 39.15 17.34
CA MET A 11 41.02 39.25 18.06
C MET A 11 39.87 39.76 17.16
N ARG A 12 40.16 40.71 16.25
CA ARG A 12 39.19 41.20 15.27
C ARG A 12 38.80 40.12 14.26
N GLN A 13 39.75 39.30 13.81
CA GLN A 13 39.49 38.17 12.93
C GLN A 13 38.58 37.14 13.62
N GLU A 14 38.90 36.75 14.85
CA GLU A 14 38.09 35.81 15.62
C GLU A 14 36.67 36.34 15.87
N LEU A 15 36.52 37.63 16.20
CA LEU A 15 35.20 38.26 16.33
C LEU A 15 34.40 38.25 15.02
N ALA A 16 35.06 38.41 13.87
CA ALA A 16 34.40 38.35 12.56
C ALA A 16 33.93 36.92 12.26
N GLU A 17 34.77 35.92 12.51
CA GLU A 17 34.45 34.51 12.33
C GLU A 17 33.29 34.06 13.23
N LEU A 18 33.33 34.42 14.51
CA LEU A 18 32.28 34.11 15.47
C LEU A 18 30.94 34.75 15.08
N ARG A 19 30.95 36.00 14.57
CA ARG A 19 29.75 36.68 14.08
C ARG A 19 29.17 35.97 12.86
N ASP A 20 29.99 35.61 11.88
CA ASP A 20 29.53 34.90 10.69
C ASP A 20 28.96 33.50 11.04
N ALA A 21 29.64 32.77 11.92
CA ALA A 21 29.14 31.49 12.42
C ALA A 21 27.79 31.64 13.14
N ASN A 22 27.62 32.67 13.97
CA ASN A 22 26.36 32.94 14.65
C ASN A 22 25.25 33.32 13.66
N ASP A 23 25.55 34.15 12.66
CA ASP A 23 24.59 34.53 11.62
C ASP A 23 24.13 33.31 10.81
N ARG A 24 25.05 32.42 10.43
CA ARG A 24 24.73 31.16 9.76
C ARG A 24 23.81 30.28 10.63
N LEU A 25 24.14 30.11 11.91
CA LEU A 25 23.33 29.34 12.85
C LEU A 25 21.95 29.97 13.07
N SER A 26 21.89 31.29 13.22
CA SER A 26 20.66 32.06 13.38
C SER A 26 19.76 31.94 12.16
N ARG A 27 20.31 32.03 10.95
CA ARG A 27 19.60 31.78 9.68
C ARG A 27 19.03 30.36 9.65
N ARG A 28 19.84 29.34 9.99
CA ARG A 28 19.41 27.94 10.04
C ARG A 28 18.29 27.69 11.05
N ARG A 29 18.35 28.32 12.23
CA ARG A 29 17.30 28.22 13.25
C ARG A 29 16.00 28.87 12.75
N ARG A 30 16.08 30.04 12.10
CA ARG A 30 14.93 30.72 11.50
C ARG A 30 14.29 29.91 10.39
N THR A 31 15.08 29.31 9.49
CA THR A 31 14.54 28.46 8.41
C THR A 31 13.85 27.22 8.98
N LYS A 32 14.48 26.50 9.93
CA LYS A 32 13.87 25.34 10.60
C LYS A 32 12.58 25.72 11.33
N ARG A 33 12.56 26.85 12.05
CA ARG A 33 11.34 27.36 12.71
C ARG A 33 10.24 27.67 11.70
N LYS A 34 10.57 28.34 10.60
CA LYS A 34 9.62 28.65 9.51
C LYS A 34 9.11 27.38 8.83
N GLN A 35 9.96 26.37 8.65
CA GLN A 35 9.58 25.08 8.10
C GLN A 35 8.62 24.34 9.04
N LEU A 36 8.90 24.32 10.35
CA LEU A 36 7.99 23.74 11.34
C LEU A 36 6.66 24.50 11.43
N GLN A 37 6.69 25.83 11.32
CA GLN A 37 5.49 26.66 11.31
C GLN A 37 4.64 26.43 10.04
N LYS A 38 5.29 26.33 8.87
CA LYS A 38 4.60 26.11 7.58
C LYS A 38 4.16 24.67 7.36
N GLY A 39 4.93 23.70 7.87
CA GLY A 39 4.62 22.28 7.77
C GLY A 39 3.46 21.86 8.67
N GLY A 40 3.03 22.74 9.59
CA GLY A 40 2.06 22.42 10.63
C GLY A 40 2.63 21.41 11.61
N SER A 41 2.43 21.63 12.91
CA SER A 41 2.43 20.50 13.83
C SER A 41 1.18 19.70 13.48
N LEU A 42 1.31 18.53 12.83
CA LEU A 42 0.22 17.57 12.76
C LEU A 42 -0.27 17.40 14.20
N THR A 43 -1.47 17.89 14.50
CA THR A 43 -1.99 17.80 15.86
C THR A 43 -2.20 16.33 16.18
N ILE A 44 -2.14 15.97 17.45
CA ILE A 44 -2.37 14.58 17.89
C ILE A 44 -3.72 14.08 17.35
N ASP A 45 -4.71 14.96 17.26
CA ASP A 45 -6.04 14.63 16.74
C ASP A 45 -6.01 14.38 15.22
N GLN A 46 -5.33 15.22 14.43
CA GLN A 46 -5.13 14.96 13.00
C GLN A 46 -4.38 13.64 12.73
N ALA A 47 -3.41 13.30 13.58
CA ALA A 47 -2.69 12.02 13.48
C ALA A 47 -3.61 10.84 13.79
N LYS A 48 -4.48 10.97 14.80
CA LYS A 48 -5.50 9.95 15.14
C LYS A 48 -6.52 9.79 14.02
N ASP A 49 -6.99 10.87 13.42
CA ASP A 49 -7.94 10.85 12.31
C ASP A 49 -7.35 10.14 11.09
N LEU A 50 -6.09 10.43 10.74
CA LEU A 50 -5.39 9.72 9.67
C LEU A 50 -5.26 8.22 9.97
N LYS A 51 -4.95 7.87 11.22
CA LYS A 51 -4.90 6.46 11.63
C LYS A 51 -6.26 5.79 11.52
N ALA A 52 -7.33 6.46 11.95
CA ALA A 52 -8.69 5.95 11.84
C ALA A 52 -9.09 5.72 10.37
N GLN A 53 -8.72 6.64 9.47
CA GLN A 53 -8.95 6.47 8.02
C GLN A 53 -8.20 5.25 7.48
N ILE A 54 -6.91 5.09 7.82
CA ILE A 54 -6.11 3.94 7.39
C ILE A 54 -6.73 2.63 7.90
N ASP A 55 -7.06 2.57 9.19
CA ASP A 55 -7.62 1.37 9.81
C ASP A 55 -8.98 1.02 9.16
N ALA A 56 -9.83 2.02 8.88
CA ALA A 56 -11.09 1.82 8.16
C ALA A 56 -10.89 1.30 6.72
N THR A 57 -9.92 1.85 5.96
CA THR A 57 -9.62 1.33 4.62
C THR A 57 -9.11 -0.11 4.64
N GLN A 58 -8.30 -0.47 5.63
CA GLN A 58 -7.82 -1.84 5.81
C GLN A 58 -8.97 -2.81 6.12
N GLN A 59 -9.92 -2.39 6.96
CA GLN A 59 -11.13 -3.18 7.24
C GLN A 59 -11.95 -3.41 5.98
N LEU A 60 -12.21 -2.36 5.18
CA LEU A 60 -12.95 -2.50 3.92
C LEU A 60 -12.27 -3.48 2.95
N ILE A 61 -10.93 -3.44 2.84
CA ILE A 61 -10.17 -4.38 1.99
C ILE A 61 -10.31 -5.81 2.51
N ALA A 62 -10.21 -6.01 3.82
CA ALA A 62 -10.36 -7.34 4.43
C ALA A 62 -11.78 -7.90 4.22
N GLU A 63 -12.82 -7.08 4.41
CA GLU A 63 -14.21 -7.49 4.23
C GLU A 63 -14.53 -7.81 2.77
N THR A 64 -14.10 -6.97 1.83
CA THR A 64 -14.29 -7.23 0.39
C THR A 64 -13.58 -8.49 -0.08
N SER A 65 -12.37 -8.76 0.45
CA SER A 65 -11.66 -10.02 0.20
C SER A 65 -12.38 -11.23 0.79
N GLN A 66 -12.89 -11.13 2.02
CA GLN A 66 -13.63 -12.23 2.66
C GLN A 66 -15.00 -12.48 2.02
N ASN A 67 -15.68 -11.43 1.57
CA ASN A 67 -17.02 -11.53 0.98
C ASN A 67 -16.95 -12.06 -0.46
N SER A 68 -15.90 -11.73 -1.23
CA SER A 68 -15.67 -12.30 -2.55
C SER A 68 -15.34 -13.81 -2.51
N GLY A 69 -14.70 -14.29 -1.46
CA GLY A 69 -14.43 -15.73 -1.27
C GLY A 69 -15.60 -16.56 -0.74
N ARG A 70 -16.63 -15.93 -0.15
CA ARG A 70 -17.76 -16.61 0.51
C ARG A 70 -19.07 -16.59 -0.27
N THR A 71 -19.16 -15.89 -1.39
CA THR A 71 -20.33 -16.07 -2.26
C THR A 71 -20.35 -17.51 -2.73
N ARG A 72 -21.38 -18.27 -2.32
CA ARG A 72 -21.64 -19.59 -2.89
C ARG A 72 -21.68 -19.38 -4.40
N ARG A 73 -20.64 -19.86 -5.08
CA ARG A 73 -20.58 -19.90 -6.54
C ARG A 73 -21.98 -20.34 -6.99
N PRO A 74 -22.73 -19.52 -7.75
CA PRO A 74 -24.11 -19.85 -8.11
C PRO A 74 -24.08 -21.27 -8.63
N GLU A 75 -24.83 -22.16 -7.98
CA GLU A 75 -24.72 -23.61 -8.15
C GLU A 75 -24.55 -23.89 -9.63
N THR A 76 -23.32 -24.24 -10.01
CA THR A 76 -22.97 -24.34 -11.42
C THR A 76 -23.89 -25.40 -11.97
N ARG A 77 -24.83 -24.96 -12.82
CA ARG A 77 -25.72 -25.74 -13.68
C ARG A 77 -25.45 -27.22 -13.53
N ALA A 78 -26.39 -27.96 -12.90
CA ALA A 78 -26.27 -29.39 -12.61
C ALA A 78 -25.42 -30.11 -13.67
N ARG A 79 -24.35 -30.80 -13.23
CA ARG A 79 -23.37 -31.39 -14.15
C ARG A 79 -24.09 -32.24 -15.18
N ARG A 80 -23.88 -31.92 -16.46
CA ARG A 80 -24.45 -32.64 -17.60
C ARG A 80 -23.44 -33.65 -18.11
N CYS A 81 -23.93 -34.78 -18.60
CA CYS A 81 -23.13 -35.78 -19.27
C CYS A 81 -22.39 -35.14 -20.46
N GLY A 82 -21.07 -35.32 -20.55
CA GLY A 82 -20.27 -34.79 -21.66
C GLY A 82 -20.55 -35.45 -23.02
N VAL A 83 -21.26 -36.58 -23.03
CA VAL A 83 -21.63 -37.33 -24.24
C VAL A 83 -23.03 -36.94 -24.73
N CYS A 84 -24.05 -37.03 -23.86
CA CYS A 84 -25.45 -36.81 -24.27
C CYS A 84 -26.08 -35.51 -23.74
N GLY A 85 -25.37 -34.73 -22.91
CA GLY A 85 -25.85 -33.45 -22.39
C GLY A 85 -26.96 -33.54 -21.32
N GLU A 86 -27.41 -34.74 -20.96
CA GLU A 86 -28.44 -34.95 -19.95
C GLU A 86 -27.86 -34.92 -18.53
N PRO A 87 -28.59 -34.40 -17.53
CA PRO A 87 -28.18 -34.45 -16.13
C PRO A 87 -28.40 -35.85 -15.54
N GLY A 88 -27.81 -36.12 -14.36
CA GLY A 88 -28.06 -37.35 -13.59
C GLY A 88 -27.07 -38.49 -13.84
N HIS A 89 -26.20 -38.39 -14.85
CA HIS A 89 -25.13 -39.36 -15.11
C HIS A 89 -23.90 -38.69 -15.74
N ASN A 90 -22.76 -39.39 -15.76
CA ASN A 90 -21.52 -38.91 -16.40
C ASN A 90 -21.27 -39.70 -17.70
N ALA A 91 -20.36 -39.20 -18.55
CA ALA A 91 -19.93 -39.83 -19.80
C ALA A 91 -19.59 -41.32 -19.65
N ARG A 92 -18.97 -41.71 -18.52
CA ARG A 92 -18.59 -43.10 -18.19
C ARG A 92 -19.77 -44.05 -17.96
N THR A 93 -20.93 -43.52 -17.60
CA THR A 93 -22.14 -44.30 -17.29
C THR A 93 -23.28 -43.93 -18.24
N CYS A 94 -22.94 -43.41 -19.42
CA CYS A 94 -23.92 -42.97 -20.40
C CYS A 94 -24.41 -44.18 -21.20
N GLN A 95 -25.69 -44.48 -21.07
CA GLN A 95 -26.31 -45.62 -21.74
C GLN A 95 -26.37 -45.46 -23.27
N LYS A 96 -26.31 -44.21 -23.77
CA LYS A 96 -26.23 -43.91 -25.21
C LYS A 96 -24.89 -44.27 -25.86
N VAL A 97 -23.83 -44.49 -25.06
CA VAL A 97 -22.55 -45.00 -25.55
C VAL A 97 -22.62 -46.52 -25.73
N VAL A 98 -23.33 -47.20 -24.83
CA VAL A 98 -23.48 -48.66 -24.85
C VAL A 98 -24.28 -49.10 -26.08
N SER A 99 -25.32 -48.34 -26.46
CA SER A 99 -26.10 -48.61 -27.67
C SER A 99 -25.34 -48.38 -28.99
N ALA A 100 -24.28 -47.55 -28.99
CA ALA A 100 -23.48 -47.31 -30.20
C ALA A 100 -22.47 -48.44 -30.48
N SER A 101 -22.12 -49.23 -29.47
CA SER A 101 -21.27 -50.42 -29.63
C SER A 101 -22.03 -51.67 -30.09
N GLU A 102 -23.36 -51.62 -30.15
CA GLU A 102 -24.22 -52.75 -30.54
C GLU A 102 -24.83 -52.60 -31.94
N GLU A 103 -24.59 -51.47 -32.63
CA GLU A 103 -25.14 -51.19 -33.98
C GLU A 103 -24.07 -51.24 -35.11
N GLU A 104 -22.86 -51.72 -34.85
CA GLU A 104 -21.83 -52.05 -35.88
C GLU A 104 -21.61 -53.56 -36.07
N ASP A 105 -22.61 -54.40 -35.80
CA ASP A 105 -22.62 -55.81 -36.23
C ASP A 105 -24.02 -56.21 -36.70
N SER A 106 -24.46 -55.64 -37.82
CA SER A 106 -25.43 -56.25 -38.75
C SER A 106 -25.47 -55.40 -40.03
N GLU A 107 -24.93 -55.96 -41.11
CA GLU A 107 -25.11 -55.53 -42.50
C GLU A 107 -26.59 -55.44 -42.92
#